data_AF-A0A7X5BAE7-F1
#
_entry.id   AF-A0A7X5BAE7-F1
#
_cell.length_a   1.000
_cell.length_b   1.000
_cell.length_c   1.000
_cell.angle_alpha   90.00
_cell.angle_beta   90.00
_cell.angle_gamma   90.00
#
_symmetry.space_group_name_H-M   'P 1'
#
loop_
_entity.id
_entity.type
_entity.pdbx_description
1 polymer ?
#
loop_
_entity_poly.entity_id
_entity_poly.type
_entity_poly.pdbx_seq_one_letter_code
_entity_poly.pdbx_strand_id
1 'polypeptide(L)'
;MKDSNKFKNITELPTGTFQVKFKVNGKDFQPYSNTLEEAIITRNDYYIKHNYRPAYLFVRMFDLSCISPRLEDGFQVNSRRLKDRKYMPRQFNSGVDANAFAIKWTKAYNAIAAIYNGKREVAFLEQIKKEQDHLKPFIQTGFCRDLWLESASEIFGQYIPEFFDDEMR
;
A
#
# COMPACT_ATOMS: atom_id res chain seq x y z
N MET A 1 17.65 -3.92 7.26
CA MET A 1 18.32 -4.74 6.25
C MET A 1 17.39 -4.91 5.07
N LYS A 2 17.83 -4.57 3.86
CA LYS A 2 17.02 -4.63 2.63
C LYS A 2 16.88 -6.10 2.21
N ASP A 3 15.64 -6.60 2.18
CA ASP A 3 15.23 -7.83 1.48
C ASP A 3 15.37 -7.70 -0.06
N SER A 4 16.33 -6.93 -0.58
CA SER A 4 16.41 -6.57 -2.00
C SER A 4 16.91 -7.69 -2.91
N ASN A 5 17.29 -8.84 -2.35
CA ASN A 5 17.87 -9.95 -3.11
C ASN A 5 16.92 -11.16 -3.27
N LYS A 6 15.65 -11.05 -2.85
CA LYS A 6 14.69 -12.16 -2.94
C LYS A 6 13.50 -11.80 -3.82
N PHE A 7 13.09 -12.75 -4.67
CA PHE A 7 11.87 -12.64 -5.45
C PHE A 7 10.64 -12.65 -4.54
N LYS A 8 9.73 -11.69 -4.75
CA LYS A 8 8.47 -11.66 -4.01
C LYS A 8 7.59 -12.85 -4.40
N ASN A 9 7.02 -13.50 -3.40
CA ASN A 9 6.16 -14.69 -3.54
C ASN A 9 6.82 -15.90 -4.22
N ILE A 10 8.16 -15.95 -4.27
CA ILE A 10 8.92 -17.11 -4.74
C ILE A 10 9.94 -17.47 -3.66
N THR A 11 10.09 -18.76 -3.37
CA THR A 11 11.08 -19.29 -2.43
C THR A 11 11.85 -20.39 -3.12
N GLU A 12 13.18 -20.28 -3.15
CA GLU A 12 14.04 -21.39 -3.54
C GLU A 12 14.14 -22.38 -2.37
N LEU A 13 13.98 -23.67 -2.68
CA LEU A 13 14.02 -24.76 -1.73
C LEU A 13 15.43 -25.39 -1.69
N PRO A 14 15.80 -26.09 -0.59
CA PRO A 14 17.10 -26.75 -0.50
C PRO A 14 17.40 -27.76 -1.61
N THR A 15 16.35 -28.29 -2.25
CA THR A 15 16.41 -29.21 -3.39
C THR A 15 16.80 -28.54 -4.71
N GLY A 16 16.94 -27.21 -4.74
CA GLY A 16 17.20 -26.43 -5.97
C GLY A 16 15.95 -26.14 -6.79
N THR A 17 14.77 -26.54 -6.31
CA THR A 17 13.47 -26.21 -6.93
C THR A 17 12.88 -24.93 -6.35
N PHE A 18 11.93 -24.34 -7.06
CA PHE A 18 11.29 -23.09 -6.68
C PHE A 18 9.84 -23.33 -6.28
N GLN A 19 9.38 -22.63 -5.25
CA GLN A 19 7.99 -22.66 -4.82
C GLN A 19 7.40 -21.27 -4.86
N VAL A 20 6.32 -21.12 -5.61
CA VAL A 20 5.51 -19.90 -5.62
C VAL A 20 4.57 -19.95 -4.42
N LYS A 21 4.39 -18.85 -3.68
CA LYS A 21 3.57 -18.83 -2.46
C LYS A 21 2.58 -17.69 -2.44
N PHE A 22 1.30 -18.04 -2.53
CA PHE A 22 0.17 -17.13 -2.43
C PHE A 22 -0.83 -17.60 -1.38
N LYS A 23 -1.51 -16.64 -0.74
CA LYS A 23 -2.61 -16.91 0.19
C LYS A 23 -3.84 -16.14 -0.26
N VAL A 24 -4.89 -16.84 -0.67
CA VAL A 24 -6.12 -16.26 -1.22
C VAL A 24 -7.33 -16.82 -0.50
N ASN A 25 -8.14 -15.94 0.09
CA ASN A 25 -9.36 -16.30 0.81
C ASN A 25 -9.16 -17.43 1.84
N GLY A 26 -8.00 -17.41 2.53
CA GLY A 26 -7.62 -18.42 3.51
C GLY A 26 -7.07 -19.73 2.92
N LYS A 27 -7.08 -19.92 1.60
CA LYS A 27 -6.48 -21.07 0.92
C LYS A 27 -5.08 -20.73 0.41
N ASP A 28 -4.18 -21.70 0.47
CA ASP A 28 -2.83 -21.57 -0.04
C ASP A 28 -2.75 -22.04 -1.49
N PHE A 29 -2.11 -21.24 -2.34
CA PHE A 29 -1.72 -21.63 -3.69
C PHE A 29 -0.20 -21.69 -3.75
N GLN A 30 0.33 -22.91 -3.87
CA GLN A 30 1.75 -23.21 -3.67
C GLN A 30 2.35 -24.17 -4.73
N PRO A 31 2.27 -23.84 -6.03
CA PRO A 31 2.87 -24.68 -7.06
C PRO A 31 4.40 -24.68 -6.96
N TYR A 32 4.99 -25.80 -7.39
CA TYR A 32 6.43 -25.97 -7.51
C TYR A 32 6.85 -25.81 -8.98
N SER A 33 8.07 -25.34 -9.19
CA SER A 33 8.70 -25.17 -10.49
C SER A 33 10.14 -25.68 -10.43
N ASN A 34 10.63 -26.24 -11.53
CA ASN A 34 11.99 -26.78 -11.60
C ASN A 34 13.01 -25.68 -11.86
N THR A 35 12.60 -24.60 -12.55
CA THR A 35 13.46 -23.46 -12.83
C THR A 35 12.89 -22.17 -12.24
N LEU A 36 13.76 -21.17 -12.04
CA LEU A 36 13.37 -19.84 -11.60
C LEU A 36 12.46 -19.16 -12.63
N GLU A 37 12.74 -19.35 -13.93
CA GLU A 37 11.95 -18.79 -15.03
C GLU A 37 10.50 -19.29 -14.98
N GLU A 38 10.30 -20.60 -14.83
CA GLU A 38 8.97 -21.20 -14.67
C GLU A 38 8.22 -20.63 -13.45
N ALA A 39 8.93 -20.44 -12.33
CA ALA A 39 8.35 -19.88 -11.11
C ALA A 39 7.91 -18.42 -11.30
N ILE A 40 8.74 -17.60 -11.98
CA ILE A 40 8.45 -16.20 -12.31
C ILE A 40 7.23 -16.11 -13.23
N ILE A 41 7.16 -16.93 -14.28
CA ILE A 41 6.03 -16.97 -15.21
C ILE A 41 4.75 -17.35 -14.46
N THR A 42 4.80 -18.44 -13.69
CA THR A 42 3.66 -18.93 -12.90
C THR A 42 3.14 -17.85 -11.94
N ARG A 43 4.05 -17.16 -11.25
CA ARG A 43 3.69 -16.08 -10.34
C ARG A 43 3.13 -14.85 -11.08
N ASN A 44 3.73 -14.43 -12.19
CA ASN A 44 3.25 -13.31 -12.99
C ASN A 44 1.83 -13.55 -13.50
N ASP A 45 1.62 -14.72 -14.07
CA ASP A 45 0.30 -15.17 -14.49
C ASP A 45 -0.71 -15.08 -13.35
N TYR A 46 -0.32 -15.52 -12.15
CA TYR A 46 -1.19 -15.44 -10.98
C TYR A 46 -1.53 -14.01 -10.59
N TYR A 47 -0.52 -13.11 -10.55
CA TYR A 47 -0.74 -11.69 -10.27
C TYR A 47 -1.75 -11.07 -11.24
N ILE A 48 -1.61 -11.34 -12.53
CA ILE A 48 -2.48 -10.76 -13.56
C ILE A 48 -3.87 -11.40 -13.54
N LYS A 49 -3.95 -12.73 -13.68
CA LYS A 49 -5.22 -13.46 -13.82
C LYS A 49 -6.15 -13.31 -12.62
N HIS A 50 -5.59 -13.20 -11.41
CA HIS A 50 -6.37 -13.11 -10.18
C HIS A 50 -6.42 -11.71 -9.58
N ASN A 51 -5.88 -10.70 -10.28
CA ASN A 51 -5.68 -9.36 -9.73
C ASN A 51 -5.02 -9.37 -8.33
N TYR A 52 -4.12 -10.33 -8.11
CA TYR A 52 -3.41 -10.47 -6.84
C TYR A 52 -2.25 -9.49 -6.81
N ARG A 53 -2.07 -8.76 -5.70
CA ARG A 53 -0.93 -7.87 -5.51
C ARG A 53 -0.17 -8.22 -4.24
N PRO A 54 1.17 -8.15 -4.25
CA PRO A 54 1.97 -8.45 -3.08
C PRO A 54 1.63 -7.47 -1.94
N ALA A 55 1.77 -7.96 -0.70
CA ALA A 55 1.52 -7.16 0.48
C ALA A 55 2.34 -5.85 0.46
N TYR A 56 1.72 -4.77 0.92
CA TYR A 56 2.31 -3.43 0.96
C TYR A 56 2.66 -2.82 -0.40
N LEU A 57 2.13 -3.33 -1.52
CA LEU A 57 2.25 -2.64 -2.81
C LEU A 57 1.52 -1.28 -2.77
N PHE A 58 0.28 -1.31 -2.27
CA PHE A 58 -0.62 -0.17 -2.21
C PHE A 58 -0.78 0.36 -0.78
N VAL A 59 -1.10 1.65 -0.69
CA VAL A 59 -1.60 2.24 0.55
C VAL A 59 -3.10 1.98 0.68
N ARG A 60 -3.55 1.72 1.90
CA ARG A 60 -4.98 1.61 2.19
C ARG A 60 -5.61 3.00 2.12
N MET A 61 -6.76 3.06 1.45
CA MET A 61 -7.68 4.19 1.50
C MET A 61 -8.48 4.12 2.80
N PHE A 62 -9.02 5.26 3.22
CA PHE A 62 -9.85 5.36 4.41
C PHE A 62 -11.31 5.58 4.04
N ASP A 63 -12.19 5.08 4.90
CA ASP A 63 -13.61 5.42 4.92
C ASP A 63 -13.96 5.93 6.33
N LEU A 64 -15.26 6.11 6.61
CA LEU A 64 -15.71 6.60 7.92
C LEU A 64 -15.49 5.60 9.07
N SER A 65 -15.10 4.35 8.80
CA SER A 65 -14.65 3.42 9.86
C SER A 65 -13.33 3.86 10.52
N CYS A 66 -12.66 4.89 9.98
CA CYS A 66 -11.54 5.53 10.66
C CYS A 66 -11.95 6.26 11.95
N ILE A 67 -13.25 6.53 12.16
CA ILE A 67 -13.80 7.11 13.37
C ILE A 67 -14.06 5.98 14.38
N SER A 68 -13.53 6.11 15.58
CA SER A 68 -13.78 5.16 16.68
C SER A 68 -14.37 5.90 17.88
N PRO A 69 -15.45 5.39 18.50
CA PRO A 69 -15.90 5.90 19.79
C PRO A 69 -14.84 5.59 20.85
N ARG A 70 -14.60 6.53 21.78
CA ARG A 70 -13.80 6.28 22.98
C ARG A 70 -14.73 5.97 24.16
N LEU A 71 -14.21 5.18 25.10
CA LEU A 71 -14.94 4.70 26.29
C LEU A 71 -15.32 5.83 27.27
N GLU A 72 -14.56 6.92 27.31
CA GLU A 72 -14.67 7.99 28.32
C GLU A 72 -14.99 9.36 27.67
N ASP A 73 -16.02 9.41 26.82
CA ASP A 73 -16.56 10.63 26.20
C ASP A 73 -15.76 11.20 25.00
N GLY A 74 -16.06 10.67 23.81
CA GLY A 74 -15.72 11.34 22.55
C GLY A 74 -15.46 10.40 21.40
N PHE A 75 -14.93 10.97 20.33
CA PHE A 75 -14.65 10.29 19.07
C PHE A 75 -13.18 10.53 18.69
N GLN A 76 -12.53 9.50 18.19
CA GLN A 76 -11.19 9.60 17.63
C GLN A 76 -11.21 9.29 16.14
N VAL A 77 -10.63 10.18 15.34
CA VAL A 77 -10.39 9.94 13.92
C VAL A 77 -8.96 9.43 13.75
N ASN A 78 -8.81 8.14 13.44
CA ASN A 78 -7.54 7.46 13.21
C ASN A 78 -6.94 7.88 11.87
N SER A 79 -6.24 9.00 11.86
CA SER A 79 -5.82 9.68 10.64
C SER A 79 -4.30 9.73 10.48
N ARG A 80 -3.86 10.21 9.31
CA ARG A 80 -2.46 10.28 8.92
C ARG A 80 -2.18 11.61 8.25
N ARG A 81 -1.02 12.21 8.53
CA ARG A 81 -0.56 13.41 7.84
C ARG A 81 -0.44 13.18 6.34
N LEU A 82 -0.84 14.16 5.55
CA LEU A 82 -0.76 14.07 4.09
C LEU A 82 0.67 14.17 3.57
N LYS A 83 1.61 14.83 4.26
CA LYS A 83 2.99 14.96 3.78
C LYS A 83 3.85 13.71 3.88
N ASP A 84 3.62 12.88 4.90
CA ASP A 84 4.50 11.74 5.20
C ASP A 84 3.77 10.48 5.66
N ARG A 85 2.43 10.50 5.68
CA ARG A 85 1.60 9.40 6.15
C ARG A 85 1.84 9.03 7.62
N LYS A 86 2.50 9.89 8.41
CA LYS A 86 2.68 9.66 9.85
C LYS A 86 1.32 9.58 10.51
N TYR A 87 1.13 8.53 11.32
CA TYR A 87 -0.09 8.36 12.10
C TYR A 87 -0.25 9.51 13.08
N MET A 88 -1.39 10.20 13.00
CA MET A 88 -1.74 11.35 13.82
C MET A 88 -3.24 11.29 14.10
N PRO A 89 -3.68 10.55 15.13
CA PRO A 89 -5.08 10.53 15.50
C PRO A 89 -5.52 11.91 16.03
N ARG A 90 -6.77 12.28 15.76
CA ARG A 90 -7.38 13.52 16.28
C ARG A 90 -8.62 13.20 17.11
N GLN A 91 -8.72 13.83 18.28
CA GLN A 91 -9.84 13.64 19.22
C GLN A 91 -10.88 14.74 19.03
N PHE A 92 -12.14 14.39 19.26
CA PHE A 92 -13.30 15.27 19.17
C PHE A 92 -14.30 14.91 20.27
N ASN A 93 -14.94 15.91 20.85
CA ASN A 93 -16.00 15.69 21.84
C ASN A 93 -17.33 15.30 21.17
N SER A 94 -17.55 15.73 19.92
CA SER A 94 -18.77 15.48 19.13
C SER A 94 -18.51 14.54 17.96
N GLY A 95 -19.43 13.60 17.74
CA GLY A 95 -19.41 12.72 16.57
C GLY A 95 -19.66 13.48 15.26
N VAL A 96 -20.39 14.59 15.33
CA VAL A 96 -20.64 15.47 14.17
C VAL A 96 -19.33 16.13 13.73
N ASP A 97 -18.56 16.68 14.66
CA ASP A 97 -17.28 17.32 14.36
C ASP A 97 -16.24 16.31 13.88
N ALA A 98 -16.19 15.13 14.50
CA ALA A 98 -15.35 14.02 14.06
C ALA A 98 -15.67 13.61 12.63
N ASN A 99 -16.95 13.51 12.28
CA ASN A 99 -17.40 13.16 10.93
C ASN A 99 -17.07 14.26 9.93
N ALA A 100 -17.34 15.53 10.26
CA ALA A 100 -17.02 16.67 9.41
C ALA A 100 -15.50 16.75 9.09
N PHE A 101 -14.65 16.52 10.10
CA PHE A 101 -13.21 16.40 9.90
C PHE A 101 -12.85 15.19 9.03
N ALA A 102 -13.37 14.00 9.35
CA ALA A 102 -13.07 12.76 8.65
C ALA A 102 -13.44 12.86 7.17
N ILE A 103 -14.59 13.41 6.81
CA ILE A 103 -15.00 13.60 5.39
C ILE A 103 -13.98 14.42 4.63
N LYS A 104 -13.57 15.58 5.17
CA LYS A 104 -12.60 16.48 4.50
C LYS A 104 -11.23 15.81 4.37
N TRP A 105 -10.74 15.20 5.47
CA TRP A 105 -9.43 14.56 5.51
C TRP A 105 -9.38 13.31 4.63
N THR A 106 -10.35 12.40 4.74
CA THR A 106 -10.40 11.17 3.94
C THR A 106 -10.48 11.49 2.45
N LYS A 107 -11.26 12.48 2.04
CA LYS A 107 -11.30 12.95 0.64
C LYS A 107 -9.91 13.35 0.14
N ALA A 108 -9.20 14.17 0.90
CA ALA A 108 -7.86 14.63 0.53
C ALA A 108 -6.84 13.48 0.52
N TYR A 109 -6.82 12.65 1.56
CA TYR A 109 -5.93 11.49 1.65
C TYR A 109 -6.18 10.49 0.51
N ASN A 110 -7.45 10.17 0.25
CA ASN A 110 -7.84 9.19 -0.75
C ASN A 110 -7.52 9.66 -2.18
N ALA A 111 -7.59 10.96 -2.45
CA ALA A 111 -7.16 11.52 -3.73
C ALA A 111 -5.66 11.25 -3.98
N ILE A 112 -4.81 11.50 -2.98
CA ILE A 112 -3.37 11.20 -3.05
C ILE A 112 -3.16 9.69 -3.20
N ALA A 113 -3.86 8.89 -2.38
CA ALA A 113 -3.73 7.43 -2.38
C ALA A 113 -4.12 6.82 -3.73
N ALA A 114 -5.14 7.35 -4.41
CA ALA A 114 -5.56 6.89 -5.72
C ALA A 114 -4.46 7.07 -6.78
N ILE A 115 -3.87 8.26 -6.86
CA ILE A 115 -2.74 8.54 -7.78
C ILE A 115 -1.53 7.68 -7.42
N TYR A 116 -1.16 7.66 -6.14
CA TYR A 116 -0.04 6.86 -5.65
C TYR A 116 -0.21 5.38 -6.01
N ASN A 117 -1.38 4.80 -5.71
CA ASN A 117 -1.64 3.39 -6.01
C ASN A 117 -1.65 3.12 -7.52
N GLY A 118 -2.15 4.05 -8.34
CA GLY A 118 -2.06 3.96 -9.80
C GLY A 118 -0.61 3.93 -10.29
N LYS A 119 0.24 4.84 -9.82
CA LYS A 119 1.68 4.85 -10.17
C LYS A 119 2.40 3.59 -9.68
N ARG A 120 2.05 3.09 -8.49
CA ARG A 120 2.58 1.83 -7.95
C ARG A 120 2.18 0.62 -8.79
N GLU A 121 0.95 0.61 -9.31
CA GLU A 121 0.47 -0.45 -10.19
C GLU A 121 1.25 -0.47 -11.50
N VAL A 122 1.41 0.69 -12.16
CA VAL A 122 2.21 0.79 -13.39
C VAL A 122 3.64 0.31 -13.16
N ALA A 123 4.31 0.82 -12.13
CA ALA A 123 5.67 0.42 -11.80
C ALA A 123 5.77 -1.08 -11.47
N PHE A 124 4.77 -1.66 -10.81
CA PHE A 124 4.72 -3.09 -10.52
C PHE A 124 4.63 -3.93 -11.78
N LEU A 125 3.75 -3.57 -12.72
CA LEU A 125 3.60 -4.27 -14.01
C LEU A 125 4.90 -4.22 -14.84
N GLU A 126 5.63 -3.11 -14.80
CA GLU A 126 6.95 -3.02 -15.42
C GLU A 126 7.98 -3.88 -14.69
N GLN A 127 7.96 -3.90 -13.36
CA GLN A 127 8.90 -4.69 -12.55
C GLN A 127 8.73 -6.19 -12.79
N ILE A 128 7.49 -6.71 -12.82
CA ILE A 128 7.27 -8.14 -13.08
C ILE A 128 7.79 -8.58 -14.45
N LYS A 129 7.75 -7.67 -15.45
CA LYS A 129 8.32 -7.90 -16.78
C LYS A 129 9.85 -7.89 -16.73
N LYS A 130 10.45 -6.89 -16.08
CA LYS A 130 11.92 -6.83 -15.88
C LYS A 130 12.46 -8.04 -15.14
N GLU A 131 11.74 -8.54 -14.14
CA GLU A 131 12.16 -9.78 -13.45
C GLU A 131 12.18 -10.99 -14.39
N GLN A 132 11.21 -11.08 -15.30
CA GLN A 132 11.15 -12.15 -16.29
C GLN A 132 12.26 -12.02 -17.35
N ASP A 133 12.54 -10.81 -17.82
CA ASP A 133 13.56 -10.56 -18.85
C ASP A 133 14.99 -10.76 -18.31
N HIS A 134 15.23 -10.52 -17.02
CA HIS A 134 16.58 -10.49 -16.45
C HIS A 134 16.85 -11.55 -15.38
N LEU A 135 15.82 -12.31 -14.96
CA LEU A 135 15.90 -13.31 -13.89
C LEU A 135 16.55 -12.76 -12.61
N LYS A 136 16.18 -11.52 -12.24
CA LYS A 136 16.64 -10.84 -11.02
C LYS A 136 15.46 -10.20 -10.30
N PRO A 137 15.53 -9.99 -8.97
CA PRO A 137 14.46 -9.35 -8.22
C PRO A 137 14.40 -7.84 -8.53
N PHE A 138 13.24 -7.37 -8.98
CA PHE A 138 12.92 -5.96 -9.25
C PHE A 138 11.65 -5.49 -8.53
N ILE A 139 10.78 -6.39 -8.06
CA ILE A 139 9.52 -6.00 -7.40
C ILE A 139 9.83 -5.28 -6.09
N GLN A 140 9.50 -4.00 -6.05
CA GLN A 140 9.64 -3.17 -4.86
C GLN A 140 8.29 -3.02 -4.18
N THR A 141 8.18 -3.45 -2.92
CA THR A 141 7.00 -3.22 -2.07
C THR A 141 7.34 -2.28 -0.91
N GLY A 142 6.31 -1.81 -0.21
CA GLY A 142 6.45 -0.85 0.87
C GLY A 142 6.14 0.58 0.42
N PHE A 143 6.20 1.49 1.38
CA PHE A 143 5.90 2.89 1.14
C PHE A 143 7.09 3.62 0.53
N CYS A 144 6.86 4.29 -0.59
CA CYS A 144 7.80 5.23 -1.20
C CYS A 144 7.36 6.66 -0.85
N ARG A 145 8.14 7.35 -0.01
CA ARG A 145 7.83 8.73 0.41
C ARG A 145 7.86 9.69 -0.76
N ASP A 146 8.84 9.56 -1.65
CA ASP A 146 9.03 10.48 -2.76
C ASP A 146 7.87 10.38 -3.75
N LEU A 147 7.48 9.16 -4.12
CA LEU A 147 6.31 8.93 -4.98
C LEU A 147 5.01 9.44 -4.34
N TRP A 148 4.89 9.32 -3.01
CA TRP A 148 3.73 9.85 -2.29
C TRP A 148 3.68 11.38 -2.32
N LEU A 149 4.81 12.05 -2.09
CA LEU A 149 4.92 13.50 -2.18
C LEU A 149 4.66 14.00 -3.61
N GLU A 150 5.17 13.30 -4.61
CA GLU A 150 4.88 13.58 -6.02
C GLU A 150 3.37 13.46 -6.30
N SER A 151 2.74 12.38 -5.84
CA SER A 151 1.29 12.17 -5.96
C SER A 151 0.47 13.25 -5.23
N ALA A 152 0.95 13.73 -4.08
CA ALA A 152 0.31 14.81 -3.35
C ALA A 152 0.46 16.15 -4.07
N SER A 153 1.62 16.40 -4.67
CA SER A 153 1.91 17.60 -5.44
C SER A 153 1.09 17.67 -6.73
N GLU A 154 0.73 16.54 -7.33
CA GLU A 154 -0.18 16.52 -8.49
C GLU A 154 -1.61 16.96 -8.14
N ILE A 155 -2.07 16.71 -6.92
CA ILE A 155 -3.42 17.13 -6.47
C ILE A 155 -3.41 18.57 -5.95
N PHE A 156 -2.41 18.92 -5.14
CA PHE A 156 -2.43 20.14 -4.32
C PHE A 156 -1.33 21.15 -4.69
N GLY A 157 -0.48 20.85 -5.67
CA GLY A 157 0.69 21.67 -5.98
C GLY A 157 1.64 21.77 -4.79
N GLN A 158 2.13 22.97 -4.53
CA GLN A 158 3.03 23.24 -3.39
C GLN A 158 2.31 23.31 -2.04
N TYR A 159 0.96 23.35 -2.03
CA TYR A 159 0.16 23.62 -0.84
C TYR A 159 -0.62 22.37 -0.39
N ILE A 160 0.10 21.37 0.10
CA ILE A 160 -0.51 20.16 0.67
C ILE A 160 -1.25 20.55 1.96
N PRO A 161 -2.57 20.31 2.09
CA PRO A 161 -3.33 20.74 3.26
C PRO A 161 -2.81 20.14 4.56
N GLU A 162 -2.60 20.99 5.57
CA GLU A 162 -2.27 20.57 6.92
C GLU A 162 -3.56 20.51 7.77
N PHE A 163 -4.00 19.29 8.05
CA PHE A 163 -5.21 19.02 8.83
C PHE A 163 -5.00 19.01 10.35
N PHE A 164 -3.75 19.15 10.80
CA PHE A 164 -3.32 18.87 12.17
C PHE A 164 -2.56 20.02 12.82
N ASP A 165 -2.48 21.18 12.16
CA ASP A 165 -1.89 22.35 12.78
C ASP A 165 -2.94 23.02 13.66
N ASP A 166 -2.72 22.88 14.96
CA ASP A 166 -3.43 23.61 16.00
C ASP A 166 -2.66 24.93 16.25
N GLU A 167 -3.01 26.00 15.54
CA GLU A 167 -2.81 27.37 16.06
C GLU A 167 -4.00 27.84 16.92
N MET A 168 -4.91 26.95 17.29
CA MET A 168 -5.90 27.22 18.34
C MET A 168 -6.02 26.01 19.27
N ARG A 169 -5.15 26.01 20.29
CA ARG A 169 -5.43 25.41 21.60
C ARG A 169 -5.77 26.52 22.57
#